data_AF-A0A3B0MVU1-F1
#
_entry.id   AF-A0A3B0MVU1-F1
#
_cell.length_a   1.000
_cell.length_b   1.000
_cell.length_c   1.000
_cell.angle_alpha   90.00
_cell.angle_beta   90.00
_cell.angle_gamma   90.00
#
_symmetry.space_group_name_H-M   'P 1'
#
loop_
_entity.id
_entity.type
_entity.pdbx_description
1 polymer ?
#
loop_
_entity_poly.entity_id
_entity_poly.type
_entity_poly.pdbx_seq_one_letter_code
_entity_poly.pdbx_strand_id
1 'polypeptide(L)'
;MSTELRQLAVTGTPYEIGYQLGLAGRDAAHELLLGASYWSAVIHPRHRSTVARLGQATQARFPAIWAELQGLADGLDLPFQDVLAWNCRGDLLDNTADGCTTVQLPGPTPCIAHNEDGLPGFRGHAFLAHIAPISAPGFTAFCYPGSVPGHTFAATQTGLAQAVNNMRLIGIAPQIPRMVLGRALLTCRSLDDAVALLMDGPHCGGFHMTLAQSGDPRLLSVEFGAGACAIRRIDRAMLHANHALHLNVPQIVTQSSRDRQARGQALRAM
;
A
#
# COMPACT_ATOMS: atom_id res chain seq x y z
N MET A 1 -12.28 -21.48 13.37
CA MET A 1 -11.90 -20.42 12.42
C MET A 1 -10.72 -20.94 11.63
N SER A 2 -10.78 -20.93 10.29
CA SER A 2 -9.66 -21.37 9.45
C SER A 2 -8.40 -20.58 9.84
N THR A 3 -7.30 -21.28 10.11
CA THR A 3 -5.99 -20.69 10.40
C THR A 3 -5.27 -20.21 9.15
N GLU A 4 -5.80 -20.49 7.96
CA GLU A 4 -5.20 -20.15 6.68
C GLU A 4 -5.75 -18.84 6.12
N LEU A 5 -4.86 -18.04 5.53
CA LEU A 5 -5.23 -16.83 4.83
C LEU A 5 -6.13 -17.19 3.64
N ARG A 6 -7.35 -16.64 3.61
CA ARG A 6 -8.30 -16.88 2.51
C ARG A 6 -7.66 -16.51 1.17
N GLN A 7 -7.82 -17.37 0.18
CA GLN A 7 -7.43 -17.12 -1.20
C GLN A 7 -8.66 -16.66 -2.00
N LEU A 8 -8.49 -15.69 -2.89
CA LEU A 8 -9.56 -15.16 -3.75
C LEU A 8 -9.03 -15.04 -5.19
N ALA A 9 -9.64 -15.76 -6.13
CA ALA A 9 -9.38 -15.53 -7.55
C ALA A 9 -10.32 -14.43 -8.07
N VAL A 10 -9.78 -13.43 -8.75
CA VAL A 10 -10.53 -12.29 -9.29
C VAL A 10 -10.13 -12.07 -10.74
N THR A 11 -11.12 -11.89 -11.60
CA THR A 11 -10.91 -11.59 -13.03
C THR A 11 -11.92 -10.56 -13.51
N GLY A 12 -11.56 -9.77 -14.51
CA GLY A 12 -12.47 -8.84 -15.17
C GLY A 12 -11.87 -7.48 -15.50
N THR A 13 -12.76 -6.56 -15.85
CA THR A 13 -12.49 -5.12 -15.95
C THR A 13 -12.06 -4.55 -14.59
N PRO A 14 -11.43 -3.36 -14.55
CA PRO A 14 -11.06 -2.74 -13.27
C PRO A 14 -12.26 -2.57 -12.31
N TYR A 15 -13.43 -2.18 -12.81
CA TYR A 15 -14.65 -2.09 -12.01
C TYR A 15 -15.07 -3.45 -11.44
N GLU A 16 -15.12 -4.50 -12.25
CA GLU A 16 -15.50 -5.85 -11.79
C GLU A 16 -14.51 -6.42 -10.78
N ILE A 17 -13.21 -6.12 -10.95
CA ILE A 17 -12.18 -6.46 -9.96
C ILE A 17 -12.49 -5.76 -8.64
N GLY A 18 -12.71 -4.45 -8.69
CA GLY A 18 -13.11 -3.66 -7.52
C GLY A 18 -14.33 -4.25 -6.81
N TYR A 19 -15.39 -4.54 -7.58
CA TYR A 19 -16.63 -5.10 -7.07
C TYR A 19 -16.43 -6.45 -6.35
N GLN A 20 -15.66 -7.36 -6.93
CA GLN A 20 -15.34 -8.65 -6.32
C GLN A 20 -14.51 -8.50 -5.03
N LEU A 21 -13.53 -7.59 -5.02
CA LEU A 21 -12.76 -7.26 -3.82
C LEU A 21 -13.65 -6.65 -2.73
N GLY A 22 -14.60 -5.80 -3.12
CA GLY A 22 -15.58 -5.20 -2.22
C GLY A 22 -16.50 -6.24 -1.59
N LEU A 23 -17.05 -7.15 -2.40
CA LEU A 23 -17.84 -8.27 -1.92
C LEU A 23 -17.06 -9.14 -0.93
N ALA A 24 -15.79 -9.44 -1.22
CA ALA A 24 -14.96 -10.25 -0.34
C ALA A 24 -14.69 -9.57 1.01
N GLY A 25 -14.67 -8.24 1.06
CA GLY A 25 -14.45 -7.45 2.28
C GLY A 25 -15.71 -6.91 2.96
N ARG A 26 -16.91 -7.10 2.39
CA ARG A 26 -18.15 -6.46 2.83
C ARG A 26 -18.47 -6.73 4.29
N ASP A 27 -18.58 -8.00 4.68
CA ASP A 27 -18.97 -8.37 6.04
C ASP A 27 -18.00 -7.77 7.07
N ALA A 28 -16.69 -7.89 6.84
CA ALA A 28 -15.67 -7.32 7.70
C ALA A 28 -15.72 -5.78 7.75
N ALA A 29 -16.07 -5.12 6.63
CA ALA A 29 -16.22 -3.68 6.61
C ALA A 29 -17.40 -3.24 7.48
N HIS A 30 -18.57 -3.86 7.32
CA HIS A 30 -19.78 -3.51 8.06
C HIS A 30 -19.69 -3.87 9.55
N GLU A 31 -19.18 -5.06 9.88
CA GLU A 31 -19.12 -5.55 11.25
C GLU A 31 -18.02 -4.89 12.08
N LEU A 32 -16.89 -4.51 11.46
CA LEU A 32 -15.69 -4.09 12.18
C LEU A 32 -15.22 -2.69 11.81
N LEU A 33 -15.13 -2.40 10.51
CA LEU A 33 -14.52 -1.15 10.03
C LEU A 33 -15.39 0.06 10.35
N LEU A 34 -16.70 0.00 10.04
CA LEU A 34 -17.61 1.13 10.22
C LEU A 34 -17.75 1.57 11.69
N GLY A 35 -17.60 0.63 12.62
CA GLY A 35 -17.63 0.90 14.07
C GLY A 35 -16.29 1.40 14.64
N ALA A 36 -15.20 1.36 13.87
CA ALA A 36 -13.89 1.78 14.34
C ALA A 36 -13.77 3.31 14.34
N SER A 37 -13.25 3.88 15.44
CA SER A 37 -12.97 5.33 15.53
C SER A 37 -12.06 5.83 14.41
N TYR A 38 -11.19 4.95 13.92
CA TYR A 38 -10.31 5.23 12.79
C TYR A 38 -11.07 5.48 11.49
N TRP A 39 -12.12 4.70 11.19
CA TRP A 39 -12.98 4.94 10.03
C TRP A 39 -13.65 6.31 10.13
N SER A 40 -14.29 6.60 11.27
CA SER A 40 -14.97 7.89 11.48
C SER A 40 -14.01 9.09 11.37
N ALA A 41 -12.76 8.94 11.82
CA ALA A 41 -11.74 9.97 11.70
C ALA A 41 -11.35 10.23 10.23
N VAL A 42 -11.26 9.18 9.41
CA VAL A 42 -10.91 9.27 7.99
C VAL A 42 -12.03 9.93 7.17
N ILE A 43 -13.28 9.52 7.38
CA ILE A 43 -14.43 10.03 6.61
C ILE A 43 -14.96 11.39 7.12
N HIS A 44 -14.30 11.97 8.13
CA HIS A 44 -14.75 13.20 8.76
C HIS A 44 -14.92 14.34 7.73
N PRO A 45 -16.01 15.14 7.78
CA PRO A 45 -16.31 16.17 6.77
C PRO A 45 -15.18 17.17 6.48
N ARG A 46 -14.30 17.41 7.45
CA ARG A 46 -13.08 18.24 7.29
C ARG A 46 -12.18 17.80 6.14
N HIS A 47 -12.21 16.52 5.76
CA HIS A 47 -11.35 15.97 4.71
C HIS A 47 -11.99 16.05 3.31
N ARG A 48 -13.28 16.40 3.17
CA ARG A 48 -14.03 16.35 1.90
C ARG A 48 -13.35 17.08 0.74
N SER A 49 -12.85 18.30 0.98
CA SER A 49 -12.18 19.08 -0.07
C SER A 49 -10.88 18.44 -0.55
N THR A 50 -10.12 17.85 0.38
CA THR A 50 -8.88 17.13 0.06
C THR A 50 -9.20 15.83 -0.68
N VAL A 51 -10.17 15.04 -0.19
CA VAL A 51 -10.61 13.80 -0.83
C VAL A 51 -11.12 14.05 -2.24
N ALA A 52 -11.92 15.09 -2.46
CA ALA A 52 -12.40 15.44 -3.80
C ALA A 52 -11.24 15.77 -4.76
N ARG A 53 -10.25 16.55 -4.32
CA ARG A 53 -9.08 16.89 -5.14
C ARG A 53 -8.21 15.67 -5.44
N LEU A 54 -7.98 14.81 -4.46
CA LEU A 54 -7.25 13.54 -4.63
C LEU A 54 -8.00 12.58 -5.56
N GLY A 55 -9.33 12.54 -5.47
CA GLY A 55 -10.19 11.79 -6.36
C GLY A 55 -10.10 12.25 -7.81
N GLN A 56 -10.19 13.57 -8.06
CA GLN A 56 -10.00 14.15 -9.40
C GLN A 56 -8.63 13.82 -9.99
N ALA A 57 -7.56 13.93 -9.20
CA ALA A 57 -6.22 13.56 -9.63
C ALA A 57 -6.12 12.06 -9.96
N THR A 58 -6.78 11.20 -9.18
CA THR A 58 -6.83 9.75 -9.40
C THR A 58 -7.60 9.43 -10.68
N GLN A 59 -8.76 10.04 -10.88
CA GLN A 59 -9.57 9.86 -12.09
C GLN A 59 -8.81 10.28 -13.35
N ALA A 60 -8.10 11.41 -13.29
CA ALA A 60 -7.35 11.95 -14.42
C ALA A 60 -6.10 11.11 -14.77
N ARG A 61 -5.33 10.69 -13.76
CA ARG A 61 -4.04 9.99 -13.97
C ARG A 61 -4.18 8.46 -14.04
N PHE A 62 -5.13 7.89 -13.32
CA PHE A 62 -5.30 6.45 -13.15
C PHE A 62 -6.77 6.03 -13.31
N PRO A 63 -7.37 6.21 -14.51
CA PRO A 63 -8.80 5.94 -14.72
C PRO A 63 -9.21 4.49 -14.45
N ALA A 64 -8.30 3.52 -14.66
CA ALA A 64 -8.55 2.12 -14.29
C ALA A 64 -8.68 1.94 -12.76
N ILE A 65 -7.81 2.57 -11.98
CA ILE A 65 -7.87 2.49 -10.50
C ILE A 65 -9.09 3.25 -9.98
N TRP A 66 -9.48 4.34 -10.64
CA TRP A 66 -10.74 5.03 -10.34
C TRP A 66 -11.95 4.12 -10.52
N ALA A 67 -12.03 3.41 -11.65
CA ALA A 67 -13.10 2.43 -11.89
C ALA A 67 -13.06 1.27 -10.88
N GLU A 68 -11.87 0.79 -10.50
CA GLU A 68 -11.68 -0.20 -9.44
C GLU A 68 -12.20 0.31 -8.08
N LEU A 69 -11.98 1.58 -7.74
CA LEU A 69 -12.53 2.19 -6.52
C LEU A 69 -14.07 2.32 -6.57
N GLN A 70 -14.65 2.60 -7.74
CA GLN A 70 -16.10 2.63 -7.92
C GLN A 70 -16.70 1.25 -7.68
N GLY A 71 -16.16 0.23 -8.36
CA GLY A 71 -16.59 -1.15 -8.15
C GLY A 71 -16.39 -1.59 -6.70
N LEU A 72 -15.26 -1.22 -6.08
CA LEU A 72 -14.99 -1.52 -4.67
C LEU A 72 -16.07 -0.96 -3.76
N ALA A 73 -16.51 0.28 -3.99
CA ALA A 73 -17.59 0.89 -3.20
C ALA A 73 -18.93 0.15 -3.37
N ASP A 74 -19.31 -0.17 -4.60
CA ASP A 74 -20.54 -0.90 -4.88
C ASP A 74 -20.50 -2.33 -4.31
N GLY A 75 -19.33 -2.97 -4.38
CA GLY A 75 -19.09 -4.29 -3.78
C GLY A 75 -19.17 -4.26 -2.25
N LEU A 76 -18.70 -3.19 -1.62
CA LEU A 76 -18.82 -2.99 -0.17
C LEU A 76 -20.22 -2.58 0.28
N ASP A 77 -21.08 -2.14 -0.64
CA ASP A 77 -22.35 -1.48 -0.32
C ASP A 77 -22.13 -0.24 0.59
N LEU A 78 -21.21 0.64 0.17
CA LEU A 78 -20.85 1.85 0.89
C LEU A 78 -20.81 3.08 -0.03
N PRO A 79 -21.03 4.30 0.51
CA PRO A 79 -20.88 5.51 -0.27
C PRO A 79 -19.48 5.64 -0.89
N PHE A 80 -19.42 5.89 -2.20
CA PHE A 80 -18.15 5.99 -2.92
C PHE A 80 -17.18 7.01 -2.30
N GLN A 81 -17.67 8.14 -1.80
CA GLN A 81 -16.84 9.16 -1.16
C GLN A 81 -16.16 8.67 0.12
N ASP A 82 -16.83 7.80 0.88
CA ASP A 82 -16.29 7.25 2.13
C ASP A 82 -15.22 6.20 1.82
N VAL A 83 -15.45 5.37 0.80
CA VAL A 83 -14.47 4.38 0.30
C VAL A 83 -13.26 5.07 -0.32
N LEU A 84 -13.47 6.17 -1.06
CA LEU A 84 -12.38 6.99 -1.58
C LEU A 84 -11.58 7.61 -0.44
N ALA A 85 -12.23 8.19 0.58
CA ALA A 85 -11.55 8.73 1.76
C ALA A 85 -10.73 7.65 2.47
N TRP A 86 -11.29 6.44 2.63
CA TRP A 86 -10.59 5.30 3.20
C TRP A 86 -9.35 4.88 2.41
N ASN A 87 -9.40 4.94 1.09
CA ASN A 87 -8.24 4.70 0.22
C ASN A 87 -7.32 5.93 0.09
N CYS A 88 -7.62 7.04 0.77
CA CYS A 88 -6.75 8.19 0.98
C CYS A 88 -6.26 8.30 2.44
N ARG A 89 -6.61 7.36 3.33
CA ARG A 89 -6.41 7.50 4.79
C ARG A 89 -4.98 7.90 5.19
N GLY A 90 -3.98 7.36 4.48
CA GLY A 90 -2.57 7.64 4.72
C GLY A 90 -2.09 9.01 4.26
N ASP A 91 -2.92 9.73 3.53
CA ASP A 91 -2.72 11.09 3.06
C ASP A 91 -3.55 12.10 3.89
N LEU A 92 -4.50 11.61 4.69
CA LEU A 92 -5.43 12.43 5.48
C LEU A 92 -5.06 12.48 6.96
N LEU A 93 -4.48 11.40 7.49
CA LEU A 93 -4.11 11.24 8.90
C LEU A 93 -2.61 10.96 9.00
N ASP A 94 -1.95 11.60 9.97
CA ASP A 94 -0.52 11.46 10.26
C ASP A 94 -0.21 10.34 11.26
N ASN A 95 -1.26 9.76 11.87
CA ASN A 95 -1.14 8.70 12.86
C ASN A 95 -2.15 7.57 12.59
N THR A 96 -1.61 6.37 12.46
CA THR A 96 -2.34 5.13 12.27
C THR A 96 -1.90 4.10 13.33
N ALA A 97 -2.70 3.09 13.67
CA ALA A 97 -2.31 2.09 14.68
C ALA A 97 -1.51 0.91 14.10
N ASP A 98 -1.15 0.99 12.82
CA ASP A 98 -0.50 -0.05 12.03
C ASP A 98 1.04 0.07 12.06
N GLY A 99 1.70 -1.04 11.73
CA GLY A 99 3.15 -1.19 11.69
C GLY A 99 3.52 -2.21 10.63
N CYS A 100 4.74 -2.10 10.12
CA CYS A 100 5.23 -3.02 9.11
C CYS A 100 6.74 -3.17 9.31
N THR A 101 7.28 -4.36 9.06
CA THR A 101 8.73 -4.58 9.05
C THR A 101 9.13 -5.36 7.82
N THR A 102 10.03 -4.80 7.01
CA THR A 102 10.57 -5.48 5.83
C THR A 102 12.05 -5.74 6.01
N VAL A 103 12.45 -7.00 5.84
CA VAL A 103 13.84 -7.44 5.76
C VAL A 103 14.21 -7.62 4.29
N GLN A 104 15.36 -7.05 3.93
CA GLN A 104 15.85 -6.95 2.56
C GLN A 104 17.19 -7.68 2.49
N LEU A 105 17.26 -8.82 1.81
CA LEU A 105 18.49 -9.60 1.67
C LEU A 105 18.92 -9.61 0.19
N PRO A 106 20.01 -8.91 -0.17
CA PRO A 106 20.52 -8.96 -1.52
C PRO A 106 21.30 -10.24 -1.78
N GLY A 107 21.47 -10.59 -3.05
CA GLY A 107 22.17 -11.77 -3.50
C GLY A 107 21.82 -12.09 -4.96
N PRO A 108 22.33 -13.20 -5.51
CA PRO A 108 21.97 -13.64 -6.87
C PRO A 108 20.45 -13.79 -7.07
N THR A 109 19.75 -14.17 -5.99
CA THR A 109 18.30 -14.15 -5.87
C THR A 109 17.93 -13.30 -4.65
N PRO A 110 17.56 -12.01 -4.83
CA PRO A 110 17.15 -11.17 -3.72
C PRO A 110 15.97 -11.76 -2.96
N CYS A 111 15.98 -11.63 -1.63
CA CYS A 111 14.90 -12.08 -0.76
C CYS A 111 14.28 -10.88 -0.03
N ILE A 112 12.94 -10.83 -0.04
CA ILE A 112 12.14 -9.84 0.67
C ILE A 112 11.28 -10.61 1.67
N ALA A 113 11.44 -10.31 2.96
CA ALA A 113 10.60 -10.86 4.02
C ALA A 113 9.83 -9.71 4.65
N HIS A 114 8.52 -9.86 4.86
CA HIS A 114 7.66 -8.77 5.29
C HIS A 114 6.67 -9.24 6.36
N ASN A 115 6.64 -8.51 7.47
CA ASN A 115 5.58 -8.61 8.49
C ASN A 115 4.67 -7.39 8.38
N GLU A 116 3.37 -7.66 8.40
CA GLU A 116 2.32 -6.65 8.34
C GLU A 116 1.51 -6.64 9.65
N ASP A 117 1.47 -5.49 10.31
CA ASP A 117 0.75 -5.26 11.57
C ASP A 117 -0.45 -4.33 11.31
N GLY A 118 -1.64 -4.90 11.15
CA GLY A 118 -2.88 -4.16 10.90
C GLY A 118 -3.81 -4.01 12.10
N LEU A 119 -5.03 -3.52 11.86
CA LEU A 119 -6.08 -3.50 12.87
C LEU A 119 -6.38 -4.93 13.38
N PRO A 120 -6.36 -5.18 14.71
CA PRO A 120 -6.58 -6.52 15.26
C PRO A 120 -7.90 -7.17 14.82
N GLY A 121 -8.95 -6.36 14.63
CA GLY A 121 -10.25 -6.83 14.14
C GLY A 121 -10.17 -7.49 12.76
N PHE A 122 -9.24 -7.09 11.90
CA PHE A 122 -9.09 -7.70 10.57
C PHE A 122 -8.34 -9.04 10.58
N ARG A 123 -7.91 -9.54 11.74
CA ARG A 123 -7.34 -10.88 11.84
C ARG A 123 -8.39 -11.90 11.39
N GLY A 124 -8.06 -12.67 10.34
CA GLY A 124 -8.98 -13.65 9.72
C GLY A 124 -9.88 -13.08 8.62
N HIS A 125 -9.84 -11.77 8.37
CA HIS A 125 -10.61 -11.10 7.32
C HIS A 125 -9.75 -10.60 6.15
N ALA A 126 -8.44 -10.46 6.34
CA ALA A 126 -7.52 -10.25 5.24
C ALA A 126 -7.38 -11.49 4.35
N PHE A 127 -7.06 -11.30 3.08
CA PHE A 127 -7.01 -12.37 2.08
C PHE A 127 -5.91 -12.13 1.03
N LEU A 128 -5.46 -13.20 0.39
CA LEU A 128 -4.62 -13.13 -0.80
C LEU A 128 -5.53 -13.13 -2.03
N ALA A 129 -5.44 -12.07 -2.84
CA ALA A 129 -6.16 -11.96 -4.10
C ALA A 129 -5.22 -12.30 -5.26
N HIS A 130 -5.61 -13.27 -6.09
CA HIS A 130 -5.02 -13.57 -7.38
C HIS A 130 -5.83 -12.88 -8.47
N ILE A 131 -5.33 -11.75 -8.96
CA ILE A 131 -6.05 -10.86 -9.84
C ILE A 131 -5.54 -11.04 -11.27
N ALA A 132 -6.45 -11.32 -12.19
CA ALA A 132 -6.21 -11.44 -13.63
C ALA A 132 -7.04 -10.38 -14.38
N PRO A 133 -6.51 -9.15 -14.58
CA PRO A 133 -7.19 -8.13 -15.35
C PRO A 133 -7.27 -8.49 -16.83
N ILE A 134 -8.33 -8.06 -17.51
CA ILE A 134 -8.51 -8.31 -18.95
C ILE A 134 -7.50 -7.55 -19.84
N SER A 135 -6.90 -6.47 -19.34
CA SER A 135 -6.10 -5.53 -20.14
C SER A 135 -4.74 -5.18 -19.51
N ALA A 136 -4.32 -5.88 -18.45
CA ALA A 136 -3.07 -5.63 -17.75
C ALA A 136 -2.48 -6.95 -17.19
N PRO A 137 -1.17 -7.01 -16.90
CA PRO A 137 -0.57 -8.17 -16.25
C PRO A 137 -1.29 -8.51 -14.93
N GLY A 138 -1.48 -9.80 -14.68
CA GLY A 138 -2.02 -10.28 -13.42
C GLY A 138 -1.03 -10.13 -12.26
N PHE A 139 -1.54 -10.22 -11.05
CA PHE A 139 -0.74 -10.15 -9.83
C PHE A 139 -1.42 -10.88 -8.67
N THR A 140 -0.62 -11.26 -7.68
CA THR A 140 -1.09 -11.74 -6.38
C THR A 140 -0.74 -10.71 -5.32
N ALA A 141 -1.71 -10.32 -4.50
CA ALA A 141 -1.52 -9.30 -3.46
C ALA A 141 -2.25 -9.65 -2.17
N PHE A 142 -1.65 -9.29 -1.04
CA PHE A 142 -2.34 -9.27 0.25
C PHE A 142 -3.30 -8.09 0.30
N CYS A 143 -4.56 -8.35 0.65
CA CYS A 143 -5.62 -7.36 0.63
C CYS A 143 -6.28 -7.23 2.00
N TYR A 144 -6.44 -5.98 2.44
CA TYR A 144 -7.32 -5.62 3.54
C TYR A 144 -8.74 -5.38 3.03
N PRO A 145 -9.78 -5.80 3.79
CA PRO A 145 -11.15 -5.38 3.53
C PRO A 145 -11.27 -3.87 3.34
N GLY A 146 -12.03 -3.46 2.34
CA GLY A 146 -12.30 -2.05 2.04
C GLY A 146 -11.22 -1.32 1.25
N SER A 147 -10.08 -1.96 0.92
CA SER A 147 -8.94 -1.27 0.30
C SER A 147 -8.57 -1.85 -1.06
N VAL A 148 -8.10 -1.00 -1.97
CA VAL A 148 -7.43 -1.48 -3.19
C VAL A 148 -6.10 -2.18 -2.86
N PRO A 149 -5.66 -3.17 -3.65
CA PRO A 149 -4.39 -3.86 -3.46
C PRO A 149 -3.18 -2.93 -3.59
N GLY A 150 -2.04 -3.33 -3.03
CA GLY A 150 -0.74 -2.73 -3.32
C GLY A 150 -0.14 -1.84 -2.22
N HIS A 151 -0.63 -1.94 -1.00
CA HIS A 151 -0.13 -1.18 0.16
C HIS A 151 0.41 -2.08 1.29
N THR A 152 0.73 -3.33 0.96
CA THR A 152 1.20 -4.40 1.88
C THR A 152 2.35 -5.17 1.20
N PHE A 153 2.07 -6.31 0.56
CA PHE A 153 3.01 -7.01 -0.32
C PHE A 153 2.28 -7.63 -1.53
N ALA A 154 3.01 -7.79 -2.62
CA ALA A 154 2.48 -8.39 -3.84
C ALA A 154 3.60 -8.92 -4.75
N ALA A 155 3.23 -9.83 -5.65
CA ALA A 155 4.04 -10.30 -6.76
C ALA A 155 3.23 -10.26 -8.06
N THR A 156 3.83 -9.80 -9.14
CA THR A 156 3.17 -9.58 -10.44
C THR A 156 3.63 -10.62 -11.47
N GLN A 157 2.85 -10.80 -12.54
CA GLN A 157 3.22 -11.66 -13.68
C GLN A 157 4.44 -11.16 -14.46
N THR A 158 4.83 -9.88 -14.31
CA THR A 158 6.07 -9.33 -14.88
C THR A 158 7.31 -9.70 -14.06
N GLY A 159 7.13 -10.44 -12.96
CA GLY A 159 8.18 -10.87 -12.05
C GLY A 159 8.51 -9.84 -10.98
N LEU A 160 7.85 -8.68 -10.96
CA LEU A 160 8.06 -7.64 -9.94
C LEU A 160 7.42 -8.08 -8.62
N ALA A 161 8.19 -7.97 -7.53
CA ALA A 161 7.75 -8.15 -6.15
C ALA A 161 7.87 -6.83 -5.39
N GLN A 162 6.86 -6.52 -4.58
CA GLN A 162 6.87 -5.37 -3.68
C GLN A 162 6.54 -5.77 -2.24
N ALA A 163 7.18 -5.09 -1.29
CA ALA A 163 6.76 -5.01 0.10
C ALA A 163 6.75 -3.54 0.54
N VAL A 164 5.72 -3.15 1.28
CA VAL A 164 5.38 -1.76 1.55
C VAL A 164 5.40 -1.51 3.04
N ASN A 165 6.08 -0.46 3.47
CA ASN A 165 6.00 0.02 4.84
C ASN A 165 5.38 1.42 4.83
N ASN A 166 4.36 1.65 5.65
CA ASN A 166 3.85 3.01 5.84
C ASN A 166 4.91 3.93 6.43
N MET A 167 4.88 5.19 6.02
CA MET A 167 5.61 6.29 6.65
C MET A 167 4.60 7.28 7.21
N ARG A 168 5.00 7.99 8.27
CA ARG A 168 4.16 8.94 9.00
C ARG A 168 4.69 10.35 8.81
N LEU A 169 4.56 10.84 7.59
CA LEU A 169 5.05 12.17 7.21
C LEU A 169 4.09 13.25 7.73
N ILE A 170 4.64 14.40 8.13
CA ILE A 170 3.85 15.54 8.65
C ILE A 170 4.02 16.77 7.76
N GLY A 171 3.04 17.69 7.82
CA GLY A 171 3.08 18.93 7.03
C GLY A 171 2.92 18.71 5.52
N ILE A 172 2.29 17.60 5.12
CA ILE A 172 2.12 17.24 3.71
C ILE A 172 0.93 17.98 3.07
N ALA A 173 1.08 18.29 1.78
CA ALA A 173 -0.01 18.69 0.90
C ALA A 173 -0.15 17.65 -0.21
N PRO A 174 -0.90 16.55 0.02
CA PRO A 174 -0.95 15.44 -0.92
C PRO A 174 -1.66 15.85 -2.21
N GLN A 175 -1.16 15.43 -3.36
CA GLN A 175 -1.73 15.66 -4.69
C GLN A 175 -2.24 14.37 -5.34
N ILE A 176 -1.77 13.22 -4.88
CA ILE A 176 -2.23 11.89 -5.29
C ILE A 176 -2.23 10.96 -4.06
N PRO A 177 -3.19 10.02 -3.92
CA PRO A 177 -3.16 9.10 -2.80
C PRO A 177 -1.98 8.13 -2.87
N ARG A 178 -1.28 7.92 -1.74
CA ARG A 178 -0.18 6.94 -1.70
C ARG A 178 -0.62 5.52 -2.02
N MET A 179 -1.86 5.17 -1.67
CA MET A 179 -2.43 3.84 -1.97
C MET A 179 -2.69 3.65 -3.46
N VAL A 180 -3.09 4.70 -4.18
CA VAL A 180 -3.25 4.67 -5.64
C VAL A 180 -1.90 4.43 -6.32
N LEU A 181 -0.82 5.06 -5.83
CA LEU A 181 0.53 4.80 -6.33
C LEU A 181 0.99 3.37 -6.07
N GLY A 182 0.75 2.84 -4.87
CA GLY A 182 1.04 1.42 -4.55
C GLY A 182 0.26 0.45 -5.43
N ARG A 183 -0.99 0.76 -5.76
CA ARG A 183 -1.81 -0.03 -6.70
C ARG A 183 -1.33 0.07 -8.14
N ALA A 184 -0.95 1.27 -8.58
CA ALA A 184 -0.43 1.54 -9.93
C ALA A 184 0.90 0.82 -10.17
N LEU A 185 1.75 0.72 -9.15
CA LEU A 185 3.03 0.01 -9.21
C LEU A 185 2.87 -1.45 -9.66
N LEU A 186 1.76 -2.10 -9.29
CA LEU A 186 1.46 -3.49 -9.70
C LEU A 186 1.25 -3.67 -11.21
N THR A 187 1.14 -2.57 -11.97
CA THR A 187 1.02 -2.60 -13.44
C THR A 187 2.34 -2.28 -14.15
N CYS A 188 3.39 -1.91 -13.41
CA CYS A 188 4.72 -1.66 -13.96
C CYS A 188 5.34 -2.93 -14.54
N ARG A 189 6.13 -2.77 -15.61
CA ARG A 189 6.77 -3.90 -16.33
C ARG A 189 8.23 -4.08 -15.92
N SER A 190 8.83 -3.05 -15.33
CA SER A 190 10.20 -3.06 -14.85
C SER A 190 10.37 -2.34 -13.51
N LEU A 191 11.49 -2.58 -12.83
CA LEU A 191 11.91 -1.76 -11.70
C LEU A 191 12.08 -0.28 -12.06
N ASP A 192 12.51 0.02 -13.29
CA ASP A 192 12.69 1.39 -13.77
C ASP A 192 11.34 2.10 -13.97
N ASP A 193 10.33 1.39 -14.49
CA ASP A 193 8.96 1.91 -14.58
C ASP A 193 8.39 2.23 -13.20
N ALA A 194 8.62 1.32 -12.23
CA ALA A 194 8.17 1.49 -10.86
C ALA A 194 8.86 2.71 -10.19
N VAL A 195 10.16 2.86 -10.39
CA VAL A 195 10.92 4.03 -9.92
C VAL A 195 10.42 5.32 -10.57
N ALA A 196 10.21 5.33 -11.89
CA ALA A 196 9.69 6.48 -12.61
C ALA A 196 8.30 6.91 -12.10
N LEU A 197 7.40 5.94 -11.89
CA LEU A 197 6.07 6.18 -11.31
C LEU A 197 6.16 6.87 -9.94
N LEU A 198 7.03 6.39 -9.06
CA LEU A 198 7.16 6.93 -7.70
C LEU A 198 7.84 8.31 -7.69
N MET A 199 8.76 8.58 -8.62
CA MET A 199 9.36 9.91 -8.79
C MET A 199 8.38 10.95 -9.38
N ASP A 200 7.37 10.53 -10.13
CA ASP A 200 6.30 11.39 -10.68
C ASP A 200 5.14 11.63 -9.68
N GLY A 201 5.05 10.81 -8.62
CA GLY A 201 4.01 10.88 -7.59
C GLY A 201 4.43 11.30 -6.17
N PRO A 202 5.50 12.08 -5.92
CA PRO A 202 6.06 12.18 -4.57
C PRO A 202 5.21 13.03 -3.62
N HIS A 203 4.28 13.84 -4.13
CA HIS A 203 3.36 14.64 -3.31
C HIS A 203 2.21 13.78 -2.76
N CYS A 204 2.51 12.98 -1.73
CA CYS A 204 1.55 12.14 -1.02
C CYS A 204 2.01 11.92 0.44
N GLY A 205 1.24 11.16 1.23
CA GLY A 205 1.58 10.77 2.60
C GLY A 205 2.70 9.73 2.73
N GLY A 206 3.12 9.17 1.60
CA GLY A 206 4.37 8.45 1.47
C GLY A 206 4.37 7.00 1.95
N PHE A 207 5.20 6.21 1.28
CA PHE A 207 5.53 4.82 1.62
C PHE A 207 7.03 4.61 1.48
N HIS A 208 7.52 3.61 2.18
CA HIS A 208 8.71 2.90 1.75
C HIS A 208 8.29 1.67 0.94
N MET A 209 8.98 1.44 -0.18
CA MET A 209 8.77 0.32 -1.08
C MET A 209 10.09 -0.46 -1.20
N THR A 210 10.07 -1.73 -0.83
CA THR A 210 11.11 -2.68 -1.23
C THR A 210 10.70 -3.33 -2.54
N LEU A 211 11.52 -3.20 -3.57
CA LEU A 211 11.23 -3.70 -4.91
C LEU A 211 12.34 -4.64 -5.39
N ALA A 212 11.94 -5.77 -5.97
CA ALA A 212 12.82 -6.68 -6.69
C ALA A 212 12.07 -7.22 -7.92
N GLN A 213 12.80 -7.75 -8.89
CA GLN A 213 12.20 -8.35 -10.08
C GLN A 213 12.94 -9.63 -10.50
N SER A 214 12.19 -10.66 -10.87
CA SER A 214 12.79 -11.89 -11.41
C SER A 214 13.68 -11.60 -12.62
N GLY A 215 14.92 -12.10 -12.60
CA GLY A 215 15.91 -11.86 -13.64
C GLY A 215 16.67 -10.51 -13.52
N ASP A 216 16.31 -9.65 -12.57
CA ASP A 216 17.02 -8.41 -12.26
C ASP A 216 17.74 -8.54 -10.91
N PRO A 217 19.08 -8.35 -10.83
CA PRO A 217 19.82 -8.49 -9.59
C PRO A 217 19.60 -7.33 -8.61
N ARG A 218 18.90 -6.26 -9.02
CA ARG A 218 18.67 -5.09 -8.16
C ARG A 218 17.63 -5.41 -7.10
N LEU A 219 17.99 -5.11 -5.84
CA LEU A 219 17.06 -4.94 -4.74
C LEU A 219 16.99 -3.45 -4.42
N LEU A 220 15.83 -2.84 -4.57
CA LEU A 220 15.64 -1.40 -4.39
C LEU A 220 14.87 -1.12 -3.11
N SER A 221 15.31 -0.09 -2.41
CA SER A 221 14.63 0.54 -1.28
C SER A 221 14.25 1.95 -1.72
N VAL A 222 12.97 2.20 -1.91
CA VAL A 222 12.45 3.48 -2.38
C VAL A 222 11.60 4.11 -1.29
N GLU A 223 12.03 5.24 -0.76
CA GLU A 223 11.22 6.08 0.12
C GLU A 223 10.66 7.22 -0.71
N PHE A 224 9.35 7.46 -0.67
CA PHE A 224 8.73 8.59 -1.35
C PHE A 224 7.62 9.20 -0.50
N GLY A 225 7.34 10.49 -0.69
CA GLY A 225 6.33 11.23 0.04
C GLY A 225 6.78 12.66 0.35
N ALA A 226 5.85 13.50 0.80
CA ALA A 226 6.11 14.91 1.10
C ALA A 226 6.80 15.70 -0.03
N GLY A 227 6.61 15.30 -1.29
CA GLY A 227 7.23 15.94 -2.46
C GLY A 227 8.67 15.51 -2.74
N ALA A 228 9.19 14.51 -2.02
CA ALA A 228 10.53 13.96 -2.24
C ALA A 228 10.49 12.45 -2.52
N CYS A 229 11.54 11.96 -3.18
CA CYS A 229 11.78 10.55 -3.45
C CYS A 229 13.27 10.24 -3.29
N ALA A 230 13.60 9.19 -2.54
CA ALA A 230 14.96 8.69 -2.36
C ALA A 230 15.00 7.20 -2.72
N ILE A 231 15.92 6.86 -3.62
CA ILE A 231 16.09 5.50 -4.12
C ILE A 231 17.47 5.02 -3.68
N ARG A 232 17.52 3.83 -3.06
CA ARG A 232 18.76 3.15 -2.74
C ARG A 232 18.77 1.73 -3.26
N ARG A 233 19.85 1.36 -3.93
CA ARG A 233 20.18 -0.04 -4.15
C ARG A 233 20.65 -0.65 -2.84
N ILE A 234 20.15 -1.85 -2.54
CA ILE A 234 20.49 -2.60 -1.34
C ILE A 234 21.56 -3.62 -1.69
N ASP A 235 22.78 -3.38 -1.23
CA ASP A 235 23.94 -4.27 -1.48
C ASP A 235 24.40 -5.01 -0.22
N ARG A 236 23.73 -4.78 0.91
CA ARG A 236 23.89 -5.54 2.15
C ARG A 236 22.52 -5.77 2.78
N ALA A 237 22.36 -6.87 3.52
CA ALA A 237 21.14 -7.16 4.29
C ALA A 237 20.66 -5.89 4.99
N MET A 238 19.39 -5.50 4.90
CA MET A 238 18.82 -4.27 5.48
C MET A 238 17.45 -4.56 6.11
N LEU A 239 16.98 -3.63 6.93
CA LEU A 239 15.64 -3.66 7.51
C LEU A 239 15.02 -2.27 7.37
N HIS A 240 13.74 -2.22 7.07
CA HIS A 240 12.94 -1.00 7.09
C HIS A 240 11.70 -1.19 7.95
N ALA A 241 11.49 -0.27 8.89
CA ALA A 241 10.28 -0.18 9.72
C ALA A 241 9.32 0.88 9.13
N ASN A 242 8.77 1.79 9.94
CA ASN A 242 7.70 2.72 9.52
C ASN A 242 8.10 4.20 9.54
N HIS A 243 9.37 4.50 9.25
CA HIS A 243 9.88 5.86 9.16
C HIS A 243 10.94 5.94 8.07
N ALA A 244 11.07 7.10 7.44
CA ALA A 244 12.10 7.35 6.45
C ALA A 244 13.49 7.29 7.09
N LEU A 245 14.39 6.52 6.47
CA LEU A 245 15.80 6.38 6.85
C LEU A 245 16.71 7.22 5.95
N HIS A 246 16.24 7.61 4.77
CA HIS A 246 17.05 8.20 3.71
C HIS A 246 16.48 9.52 3.20
N LEU A 247 15.16 9.72 3.27
CA LEU A 247 14.51 11.01 3.08
C LEU A 247 14.64 11.88 4.33
N ASN A 248 15.16 13.09 4.15
CA ASN A 248 15.15 14.12 5.18
C ASN A 248 13.85 14.94 5.11
N VAL A 249 12.76 14.36 5.62
CA VAL A 249 11.42 14.96 5.64
C VAL A 249 10.84 14.96 7.06
N PRO A 250 10.00 15.94 7.42
CA PRO A 250 9.29 15.93 8.68
C PRO A 250 8.44 14.67 8.85
N GLN A 251 8.58 13.98 9.97
CA GLN A 251 7.89 12.72 10.24
C GLN A 251 7.70 12.45 11.73
N ILE A 252 6.69 11.65 12.05
CA ILE A 252 6.48 11.06 13.37
C ILE A 252 7.14 9.68 13.39
N VAL A 253 8.13 9.50 14.27
CA VAL A 253 8.72 8.18 14.51
C VAL A 253 8.17 7.64 15.83
N THR A 254 7.44 6.53 15.78
CA THR A 254 6.93 5.86 16.99
C THR A 254 8.06 5.14 17.72
N GLN A 255 7.88 4.89 19.03
CA GLN A 255 8.87 4.12 19.79
C GLN A 255 9.03 2.70 19.23
N SER A 256 7.91 2.01 18.95
CA SER A 256 7.92 0.69 18.30
C SER A 256 8.71 0.69 16.98
N SER A 257 8.53 1.71 16.14
CA SER A 257 9.29 1.76 14.88
C SER A 257 10.78 1.97 15.09
N ARG A 258 11.21 2.77 16.09
CA ARG A 258 12.62 2.91 16.46
C ARG A 258 13.19 1.58 16.96
N ASP A 259 12.47 0.90 17.85
CA ASP A 259 12.94 -0.33 18.48
C ASP A 259 13.11 -1.46 17.46
N ARG A 260 12.14 -1.64 16.55
CA ARG A 260 12.24 -2.62 15.46
C ARG A 260 13.38 -2.30 14.50
N GLN A 261 13.58 -1.01 14.19
CA GLN A 261 14.69 -0.59 13.34
C GLN A 261 16.06 -0.88 13.99
N ALA A 262 16.22 -0.54 15.27
CA ALA A 262 17.44 -0.80 16.04
C ALA A 262 17.69 -2.31 16.18
N ARG A 263 16.65 -3.11 16.46
CA ARG A 263 16.76 -4.57 16.51
C ARG A 263 17.19 -5.15 15.17
N GLY A 264 16.59 -4.70 14.08
CA GLY A 264 16.99 -5.10 12.72
C GLY A 264 18.43 -4.77 12.39
N GLN A 265 18.91 -3.60 12.81
CA GLN A 265 20.32 -3.21 12.65
C GLN A 265 21.26 -4.11 13.45
N ALA A 266 20.91 -4.47 14.69
CA ALA A 266 21.72 -5.37 15.51
C ALA A 266 21.80 -6.79 14.95
N LEU A 267 20.71 -7.32 14.38
CA LEU A 267 20.70 -8.66 13.77
C LEU A 267 21.56 -8.77 12.51
N ARG A 268 21.84 -7.65 11.83
CA ARG A 268 22.73 -7.60 10.65
C ARG A 268 24.22 -7.59 11.01
N ALA A 269 24.55 -7.28 12.27
CA ALA A 269 25.93 -7.21 12.74
C ALA A 269 26.47 -8.56 13.24
N MET A 270 25.62 -9.59 13.21
CA MET A 270 25.95 -11.00 13.48
C MET A 270 26.25 -11.71 12.16
#